data_AF-A0A0F7U1H6-F1
#
_entry.id   AF-A0A0F7U1H6-F1
#
_cell.length_a   1.000
_cell.length_b   1.000
_cell.length_c   1.000
_cell.angle_alpha   90.00
_cell.angle_beta   90.00
_cell.angle_gamma   90.00
#
_symmetry.space_group_name_H-M   'P 1'
#
loop_
_entity.id
_entity.type
_entity.pdbx_description
1 polymer ?
#
loop_
_entity_poly.entity_id
_entity_poly.type
_entity_poly.pdbx_seq_one_letter_code
_entity_poly.pdbx_strand_id
1 'polypeptide(L)'
;MSQSQASESQYTGSQYANSFIDPDLLQSDDFLDAPSSQITAQSTPFSEFPPPTRYPHAPDSLARIVCKSRQQTYILYNNDKSDRTMDESRKQFVEWWLMTEFGAKKELQKSVHWDSHLKKSDVWESFDQVANTKTGEPKVMCKRCQNVIVHPGVYRAGPSPMKAHLTSAVCVKPRKTAKQGINQLLREMPRQKNKHGIQPGDTPEEDPQVHHNYPSSIPHF
;
A
#
# COMPACT_ATOMS: atom_id res chain seq x y z
N MET A 1 -48.22 57.04 -1.92
CA MET A 1 -47.11 56.72 -2.84
C MET A 1 -46.29 55.58 -2.25
N SER A 2 -45.74 54.75 -3.13
CA SER A 2 -44.80 53.64 -2.91
C SER A 2 -45.39 52.26 -2.60
N GLN A 3 -45.46 51.49 -3.70
CA GLN A 3 -45.59 50.04 -3.78
C GLN A 3 -44.31 49.36 -3.27
N SER A 4 -44.41 48.11 -2.81
CA SER A 4 -43.34 47.11 -3.02
C SER A 4 -43.97 45.72 -3.07
N GLN A 5 -43.78 45.12 -4.23
CA GLN A 5 -44.08 43.73 -4.57
C GLN A 5 -43.02 42.81 -3.96
N ALA A 6 -43.39 41.58 -3.62
CA ALA A 6 -42.46 40.47 -3.64
C ALA A 6 -43.22 39.22 -4.10
N SER A 7 -42.86 38.81 -5.31
CA SER A 7 -43.41 37.68 -6.06
C SER A 7 -42.92 36.33 -5.55
N GLU A 8 -43.76 35.34 -5.83
CA GLU A 8 -43.51 33.90 -5.76
C GLU A 8 -42.15 33.48 -6.37
N SER A 9 -41.51 32.50 -5.73
CA SER A 9 -40.80 31.46 -6.49
C SER A 9 -41.14 30.12 -5.87
N GLN A 10 -41.93 29.37 -6.65
CA GLN A 10 -42.29 27.98 -6.43
C GLN A 10 -41.02 27.14 -6.58
N TYR A 11 -40.82 26.22 -5.63
CA TYR A 11 -39.73 25.25 -5.65
C TYR A 11 -40.06 24.16 -6.70
N THR A 12 -39.62 24.35 -7.94
CA THR A 12 -39.65 23.32 -8.98
C THR A 12 -38.42 22.44 -8.86
N GLY A 13 -38.57 21.33 -8.14
CA GLY A 13 -37.62 20.23 -8.15
C GLY A 13 -37.80 19.40 -9.42
N SER A 14 -36.84 19.48 -10.35
CA SER A 14 -36.76 18.60 -11.50
C SER A 14 -35.30 18.21 -11.73
N GLN A 15 -34.94 16.94 -11.50
CA GLN A 15 -33.92 16.23 -12.28
C GLN A 15 -34.16 14.70 -12.28
N TYR A 16 -34.78 14.25 -13.37
CA TYR A 16 -34.51 13.02 -14.15
C TYR A 16 -34.18 11.72 -13.41
N ALA A 17 -35.18 10.84 -13.31
CA ALA A 17 -34.98 9.39 -13.29
C ALA A 17 -35.68 8.80 -14.52
N ASN A 18 -34.89 8.52 -15.57
CA ASN A 18 -35.36 7.79 -16.73
C ASN A 18 -35.60 6.31 -16.36
N SER A 19 -36.88 5.94 -16.40
CA SER A 19 -37.48 4.84 -17.17
C SER A 19 -36.74 3.50 -17.32
N PHE A 20 -37.46 2.44 -16.94
CA PHE A 20 -37.55 1.04 -17.42
C PHE A 20 -37.69 0.16 -16.16
N ILE A 21 -38.77 -0.59 -15.92
CA ILE A 21 -39.41 -1.62 -16.75
C ILE A 21 -40.90 -1.74 -16.34
N ASP A 22 -41.78 -1.83 -17.33
CA ASP A 22 -43.20 -2.17 -17.21
C ASP A 22 -43.36 -3.71 -17.06
N PRO A 23 -44.05 -4.25 -16.05
CA PRO A 23 -44.12 -5.69 -15.81
C PRO A 23 -45.25 -6.42 -16.53
N ASP A 24 -45.89 -5.84 -17.56
CA ASP A 24 -47.13 -6.37 -18.14
C ASP A 24 -47.02 -7.01 -19.55
N LEU A 25 -45.86 -7.58 -19.91
CA LEU A 25 -45.69 -8.33 -21.17
C LEU A 25 -45.47 -9.85 -20.96
N LEU A 26 -46.28 -10.48 -20.12
CA LEU A 26 -46.42 -11.94 -20.07
C LEU A 26 -47.83 -12.36 -20.44
N GLN A 27 -48.14 -12.32 -21.75
CA GLN A 27 -49.21 -13.13 -22.32
C GLN A 27 -49.10 -13.21 -23.85
N SER A 28 -48.55 -14.32 -24.34
CA SER A 28 -48.97 -15.00 -25.58
C SER A 28 -48.30 -16.36 -25.66
N ASP A 29 -48.99 -17.37 -25.14
CA ASP A 29 -48.98 -18.71 -25.71
C ASP A 29 -49.68 -18.61 -27.07
N ASP A 30 -48.98 -18.94 -28.15
CA ASP A 30 -49.62 -19.62 -29.27
C ASP A 30 -48.60 -20.51 -30.00
N PHE A 31 -48.94 -21.79 -30.03
CA PHE A 31 -48.26 -22.84 -30.76
C PHE A 31 -48.40 -22.57 -32.26
N LEU A 32 -47.37 -22.91 -33.05
CA LEU A 32 -47.46 -23.94 -34.10
C LEU A 32 -46.18 -24.00 -34.94
N ASP A 33 -45.84 -25.25 -35.22
CA ASP A 33 -45.05 -25.79 -36.33
C ASP A 33 -43.53 -25.60 -36.38
N ALA A 34 -42.87 -26.75 -36.23
CA ALA A 34 -41.48 -26.97 -36.54
C ALA A 34 -41.30 -27.22 -38.05
N PRO A 35 -40.19 -26.74 -38.63
CA PRO A 35 -39.52 -27.48 -39.67
C PRO A 35 -38.21 -28.02 -39.11
N SER A 36 -38.15 -29.35 -39.05
CA SER A 36 -36.92 -30.13 -38.94
C SER A 36 -35.84 -29.56 -39.87
N SER A 37 -34.79 -29.01 -39.29
CA SER A 37 -33.51 -28.76 -39.97
C SER A 37 -32.41 -29.27 -39.04
N GLN A 38 -31.85 -30.43 -39.38
CA GLN A 38 -30.64 -30.95 -38.76
C GLN A 38 -29.49 -30.00 -39.11
N ILE A 39 -29.21 -29.05 -38.22
CA ILE A 39 -27.92 -28.39 -38.17
C ILE A 39 -27.06 -29.22 -37.23
N THR A 40 -26.13 -29.98 -37.80
CA THR A 40 -25.00 -30.55 -37.07
C THR A 40 -24.21 -29.39 -36.48
N ALA A 41 -24.49 -29.05 -35.22
CA ALA A 41 -23.71 -28.10 -34.46
C ALA A 41 -22.31 -28.70 -34.27
N GLN A 42 -21.37 -28.27 -35.12
CA GLN A 42 -19.96 -28.52 -34.89
C GLN A 42 -19.62 -27.94 -33.52
N SER A 43 -19.27 -28.84 -32.60
CA SER A 43 -18.74 -28.47 -31.29
C SER A 43 -17.43 -27.75 -31.52
N THR A 44 -17.46 -26.42 -31.55
CA THR A 44 -16.26 -25.62 -31.36
C THR A 44 -15.71 -25.95 -29.98
N PRO A 45 -14.45 -26.39 -29.85
CA PRO A 45 -13.85 -26.53 -28.54
C PRO A 45 -13.81 -25.13 -27.92
N PHE A 46 -14.63 -24.94 -26.89
CA PHE A 46 -14.69 -23.74 -26.07
C PHE A 46 -13.36 -23.64 -25.30
N SER A 47 -12.33 -23.12 -25.96
CA SER A 47 -11.05 -22.79 -25.36
C SER A 47 -10.85 -21.29 -25.45
N GLU A 48 -11.74 -20.55 -24.80
CA GLU A 48 -11.62 -19.11 -24.63
C GLU A 48 -11.44 -18.79 -23.15
N PHE A 49 -10.42 -19.39 -22.54
CA PHE A 49 -9.80 -18.75 -21.39
C PHE A 49 -8.91 -17.64 -21.94
N PRO A 50 -9.16 -16.36 -21.63
CA PRO A 50 -8.22 -15.32 -22.02
C PRO A 50 -6.84 -15.70 -21.45
N PRO A 51 -5.76 -15.54 -22.23
CA PRO A 51 -4.42 -15.87 -21.76
C PRO A 51 -4.16 -15.14 -20.44
N PRO A 52 -3.45 -15.77 -19.48
CA PRO A 52 -3.16 -15.13 -18.20
C PRO A 52 -2.52 -13.77 -18.48
N THR A 53 -3.14 -12.71 -17.98
CA THR A 53 -2.66 -11.34 -18.15
C THR A 53 -1.22 -11.30 -17.63
N ARG A 54 -0.24 -11.25 -18.53
CA ARG A 54 1.16 -11.05 -18.15
C ARG A 54 1.29 -9.61 -17.69
N TYR A 55 1.21 -9.40 -16.39
CA TYR A 55 1.49 -8.11 -15.78
C TYR A 55 2.97 -7.76 -16.03
N PRO A 56 3.28 -6.49 -16.37
CA PRO A 56 4.65 -6.07 -16.57
C PRO A 56 5.45 -6.24 -15.28
N HIS A 57 6.56 -6.96 -15.36
CA HIS A 57 7.43 -7.17 -14.22
C HIS A 57 8.18 -5.87 -13.88
N ALA A 58 8.08 -5.43 -12.63
CA ALA A 58 8.87 -4.29 -12.15
C ALA A 58 10.36 -4.65 -12.16
N PRO A 59 11.26 -3.74 -12.56
CA PRO A 59 12.71 -3.94 -12.42
C PRO A 59 13.11 -4.28 -10.98
N ASP A 60 14.12 -5.14 -10.81
CA ASP A 60 14.59 -5.57 -9.47
C ASP A 60 15.39 -4.48 -8.74
N SER A 61 15.86 -3.48 -9.48
CA SER A 61 16.44 -2.25 -8.94
C SER A 61 15.43 -1.41 -8.14
N LEU A 62 14.12 -1.59 -8.38
CA LEU A 62 13.09 -0.84 -7.66
C LEU A 62 12.78 -1.47 -6.31
N ALA A 63 12.74 -0.64 -5.26
CA ALA A 63 12.46 -1.09 -3.92
C ALA A 63 11.02 -1.65 -3.80
N ARG A 64 10.91 -2.85 -3.21
CA ARG A 64 9.64 -3.55 -2.96
C ARG A 64 9.30 -3.53 -1.48
N ILE A 65 8.04 -3.23 -1.18
CA ILE A 65 7.54 -3.23 0.19
C ILE A 65 6.33 -4.15 0.29
N VAL A 66 6.34 -5.02 1.31
CA VAL A 66 5.21 -5.89 1.64
C VAL A 66 4.35 -5.21 2.69
N CYS A 67 3.09 -4.95 2.36
CA CYS A 67 2.13 -4.42 3.30
C CYS A 67 1.74 -5.48 4.33
N LYS A 68 2.00 -5.18 5.62
CA LYS A 68 1.79 -6.11 6.74
C LYS A 68 0.33 -6.55 6.91
N SER A 69 -0.64 -5.76 6.44
CA SER A 69 -2.06 -6.04 6.67
C SER A 69 -2.69 -6.99 5.65
N ARG A 70 -2.15 -7.08 4.43
CA ARG A 70 -2.75 -7.85 3.33
C ARG A 70 -1.76 -8.72 2.56
N GLN A 71 -0.50 -8.76 2.99
CA GLN A 71 0.61 -9.43 2.28
C GLN A 71 0.71 -9.04 0.79
N GLN A 72 0.22 -7.85 0.45
CA GLN A 72 0.33 -7.30 -0.90
C GLN A 72 1.69 -6.64 -1.06
N THR A 73 2.31 -6.86 -2.22
CA THR A 73 3.60 -6.25 -2.56
C THR A 73 3.37 -5.00 -3.38
N TYR A 74 4.15 -3.98 -3.08
CA TYR A 74 4.12 -2.69 -3.76
C TYR A 74 5.53 -2.30 -4.17
N ILE A 75 5.61 -1.52 -5.25
CA ILE A 75 6.83 -0.85 -5.68
C ILE A 75 6.84 0.55 -5.07
N LEU A 76 7.94 0.91 -4.42
CA LEU A 76 8.14 2.21 -3.78
C LEU A 76 8.57 3.24 -4.82
N TYR A 77 7.94 4.41 -4.78
CA TYR A 77 8.43 5.58 -5.46
C TYR A 77 9.49 6.28 -4.61
N ASN A 78 10.74 6.27 -5.07
CA ASN A 78 11.84 6.86 -4.31
C ASN A 78 11.71 8.40 -4.26
N ASN A 79 11.69 8.95 -3.05
CA ASN A 79 11.65 10.40 -2.80
C ASN A 79 12.73 10.81 -1.80
N ASP A 80 13.73 9.94 -1.57
CA ASP A 80 14.86 10.25 -0.70
C ASP A 80 15.87 11.11 -1.46
N LYS A 81 15.97 12.38 -1.07
CA LYS A 81 16.89 13.34 -1.70
C LYS A 81 18.36 13.04 -1.40
N SER A 82 18.64 12.21 -0.37
CA SER A 82 20.01 11.81 -0.04
C SER A 82 20.51 10.66 -0.92
N ASP A 83 19.61 9.94 -1.59
CA ASP A 83 19.95 8.88 -2.51
C ASP A 83 20.42 9.44 -3.86
N ARG A 84 21.70 9.18 -4.19
CA ARG A 84 22.33 9.64 -5.43
C ARG A 84 21.74 8.98 -6.68
N THR A 85 21.00 7.88 -6.52
CA THR A 85 20.35 7.14 -7.60
C THR A 85 18.85 7.44 -7.71
N MET A 86 18.34 8.39 -6.92
CA MET A 86 16.92 8.72 -6.83
C MET A 86 16.29 9.06 -8.18
N ASP A 87 16.93 9.88 -9.00
CA ASP A 87 16.38 10.28 -10.31
C ASP A 87 16.26 9.09 -11.27
N GLU A 88 17.27 8.21 -11.31
CA GLU A 88 17.24 7.00 -12.14
C GLU A 88 16.19 6.00 -11.65
N SER A 89 16.09 5.80 -10.33
CA SER A 89 15.05 4.96 -9.73
C SER A 89 13.64 5.48 -10.04
N ARG A 90 13.42 6.80 -9.97
CA ARG A 90 12.13 7.42 -10.31
C ARG A 90 11.79 7.25 -11.79
N LYS A 91 12.78 7.43 -12.67
CA LYS A 91 12.58 7.21 -14.11
C LYS A 91 12.18 5.77 -14.40
N GLN A 92 12.92 4.79 -13.88
CA GLN A 92 12.61 3.37 -14.02
C GLN A 92 11.23 3.03 -13.46
N PHE A 93 10.86 3.62 -12.32
CA PHE A 93 9.53 3.48 -11.76
C PHE A 93 8.45 3.97 -12.70
N VAL A 94 8.58 5.18 -13.25
CA VAL A 94 7.56 5.78 -14.12
C VAL A 94 7.44 5.00 -15.43
N GLU A 95 8.57 4.63 -16.03
CA GLU A 95 8.61 3.80 -17.25
C GLU A 95 7.90 2.46 -17.03
N TRP A 96 8.21 1.77 -15.92
CA TRP A 96 7.50 0.54 -15.55
C TRP A 96 6.00 0.81 -15.31
N TRP A 97 5.67 1.84 -14.54
CA TRP A 97 4.30 2.12 -14.15
C TRP A 97 3.42 2.37 -15.37
N LEU A 98 3.90 3.12 -16.36
CA LEU A 98 3.16 3.41 -17.60
C LEU A 98 2.80 2.14 -18.40
N MET A 99 3.53 1.05 -18.24
CA MET A 99 3.23 -0.24 -18.86
C MET A 99 2.14 -1.04 -18.12
N THR A 100 1.77 -0.64 -16.90
CA THR A 100 0.78 -1.34 -16.07
C THR A 100 -0.65 -1.01 -16.50
N GLU A 101 -1.62 -1.82 -16.07
CA GLU A 101 -3.05 -1.59 -16.33
C GLU A 101 -3.49 -0.19 -15.87
N PHE A 102 -3.03 0.26 -14.71
CA PHE A 102 -3.39 1.58 -14.18
C PHE A 102 -2.58 2.71 -14.82
N GLY A 103 -1.30 2.50 -15.10
CA GLY A 103 -0.48 3.53 -15.73
C GLY A 103 -0.84 3.76 -17.20
N ALA A 104 -1.42 2.79 -17.90
CA ALA A 104 -1.91 2.96 -19.26
C ALA A 104 -3.16 3.87 -19.37
N LYS A 105 -3.89 4.09 -18.26
CA LYS A 105 -5.11 4.92 -18.24
C LYS A 105 -4.73 6.40 -18.26
N LYS A 106 -5.11 7.12 -19.32
CA LYS A 106 -4.77 8.54 -19.54
C LYS A 106 -5.27 9.46 -18.43
N GLU A 107 -6.42 9.14 -17.84
CA GLU A 107 -7.03 9.89 -16.75
C GLU A 107 -6.12 9.87 -15.51
N LEU A 108 -5.54 8.71 -15.21
CA LEU A 108 -4.63 8.53 -14.08
C LEU A 108 -3.27 9.14 -14.33
N GLN A 109 -2.74 9.07 -15.55
CA GLN A 109 -1.49 9.78 -15.90
C GLN A 109 -1.61 11.29 -15.65
N LYS A 110 -2.79 11.88 -15.91
CA LYS A 110 -3.05 13.31 -15.69
C LYS A 110 -3.26 13.66 -14.22
N SER A 111 -3.77 12.75 -13.39
CA SER A 111 -4.18 13.05 -12.02
C SER A 111 -3.21 12.57 -10.95
N VAL A 112 -2.40 11.55 -11.26
CA VAL A 112 -1.39 10.98 -10.37
C VAL A 112 -0.04 11.63 -10.65
N HIS A 113 0.30 12.63 -9.85
CA HIS A 113 1.59 13.30 -9.90
C HIS A 113 2.57 12.67 -8.91
N TRP A 114 3.40 11.75 -9.40
CA TRP A 114 4.48 11.13 -8.63
C TRP A 114 5.48 12.18 -8.13
N ASP A 115 5.80 13.16 -8.97
CA ASP A 115 6.82 14.21 -8.77
C ASP A 115 6.31 15.57 -8.34
N SER A 116 5.26 15.56 -7.55
CA SER A 116 4.72 16.82 -7.09
C SER A 116 5.62 17.43 -6.00
N HIS A 117 6.60 18.23 -6.42
CA HIS A 117 7.19 19.33 -5.65
C HIS A 117 6.09 20.30 -5.12
N LEU A 118 4.85 20.18 -5.64
CA LEU A 118 3.65 20.92 -5.22
C LEU A 118 2.93 20.27 -4.02
N LYS A 119 3.48 19.22 -3.41
CA LYS A 119 2.99 18.63 -2.16
C LYS A 119 3.28 19.54 -0.96
N LYS A 120 2.68 20.74 -0.98
CA LYS A 120 2.79 21.78 0.05
C LYS A 120 2.16 21.41 1.40
N SER A 121 1.60 20.21 1.52
CA SER A 121 0.96 19.78 2.76
C SER A 121 1.89 18.83 3.51
N ASP A 122 2.21 19.20 4.74
CA ASP A 122 3.03 18.44 5.71
C ASP A 122 2.56 17.00 5.89
N VAL A 123 1.29 16.73 5.58
CA VAL A 123 0.70 15.39 5.61
C VAL A 123 1.50 14.40 4.76
N TRP A 124 2.11 14.83 3.65
CA TRP A 124 2.92 13.97 2.79
C TRP A 124 4.20 13.44 3.45
N GLU A 125 4.73 14.11 4.48
CA GLU A 125 5.91 13.64 5.20
C GLU A 125 5.67 12.29 5.88
N SER A 126 4.43 12.03 6.26
CA SER A 126 4.00 10.79 6.94
C SER A 126 3.72 9.62 6.00
N PHE A 127 3.86 9.79 4.69
CA PHE A 127 3.51 8.76 3.71
C PHE A 127 4.55 8.61 2.61
N ASP A 128 4.68 7.37 2.13
CA ASP A 128 5.42 7.03 0.93
C ASP A 128 4.45 6.75 -0.22
N GLN A 129 4.84 7.14 -1.42
CA GLN A 129 4.09 6.81 -2.62
C GLN A 129 4.46 5.41 -3.09
N VAL A 130 3.46 4.62 -3.45
CA VAL A 130 3.68 3.25 -3.90
C VAL A 130 2.72 2.88 -5.02
N ALA A 131 3.06 1.89 -5.83
CA ALA A 131 2.16 1.28 -6.81
C ALA A 131 2.06 -0.22 -6.56
N ASN A 132 0.87 -0.80 -6.74
CA ASN A 132 0.70 -2.25 -6.63
C ASN A 132 1.59 -2.97 -7.65
N THR A 133 2.36 -3.98 -7.24
CA THR A 133 3.32 -4.65 -8.13
C THR A 133 2.66 -5.35 -9.33
N LYS A 134 1.40 -5.80 -9.20
CA LYS A 134 0.69 -6.51 -10.28
C LYS A 134 -0.07 -5.53 -11.18
N THR A 135 -0.95 -4.72 -10.58
CA THR A 135 -1.87 -3.88 -11.35
C THR A 135 -1.29 -2.50 -11.69
N GLY A 136 -0.26 -2.07 -10.96
CA GLY A 136 0.22 -0.69 -10.98
C GLY A 136 -0.72 0.30 -10.29
N GLU A 137 -1.72 -0.17 -9.54
CA GLU A 137 -2.65 0.74 -8.86
C GLU A 137 -1.88 1.68 -7.91
N PRO A 138 -1.99 3.00 -8.10
CA PRO A 138 -1.26 3.96 -7.28
C PRO A 138 -1.92 4.10 -5.91
N LYS A 139 -1.08 4.06 -4.87
CA LYS A 139 -1.46 4.13 -3.45
C LYS A 139 -0.47 5.00 -2.67
N VAL A 140 -0.78 5.24 -1.41
CA VAL A 140 0.19 5.79 -0.45
C VAL A 140 0.27 4.89 0.78
N MET A 141 1.48 4.67 1.28
CA MET A 141 1.76 3.85 2.45
C MET A 141 2.12 4.75 3.63
N CYS A 142 1.44 4.59 4.76
CA CYS A 142 1.76 5.35 5.96
C CYS A 142 3.09 4.86 6.56
N LYS A 143 4.06 5.75 6.75
CA LYS A 143 5.36 5.43 7.35
C LYS A 143 5.23 4.90 8.79
N ARG A 144 4.25 5.43 9.54
CA ARG A 144 4.01 5.08 10.95
C ARG A 144 3.42 3.68 11.11
N CYS A 145 2.28 3.41 10.47
CA CYS A 145 1.52 2.17 10.71
C CYS A 145 1.64 1.14 9.56
N GLN A 146 2.33 1.50 8.48
CA GLN A 146 2.57 0.66 7.30
C GLN A 146 1.28 0.17 6.60
N ASN A 147 0.15 0.84 6.85
CA ASN A 147 -1.08 0.60 6.10
C ASN A 147 -1.04 1.37 4.78
N VAL A 148 -1.65 0.77 3.76
CA VAL A 148 -1.76 1.35 2.43
C VAL A 148 -3.18 1.89 2.24
N ILE A 149 -3.28 3.13 1.80
CA ILE A 149 -4.55 3.81 1.50
C ILE A 149 -4.54 4.31 0.04
N VAL A 150 -5.71 4.72 -0.43
CA VAL A 150 -5.91 5.21 -1.80
C VAL A 150 -5.05 6.45 -2.07
N HIS A 151 -4.42 6.52 -3.25
CA HIS A 151 -3.66 7.70 -3.65
C HIS A 151 -4.61 8.88 -3.94
N PRO A 152 -4.35 10.09 -3.38
CA PRO A 152 -5.19 11.28 -3.57
C PRO A 152 -5.52 11.63 -5.02
N GLY A 153 -4.58 11.34 -5.93
CA GLY A 153 -4.73 11.60 -7.37
C GLY A 153 -5.74 10.69 -8.08
N VAL A 154 -6.08 9.50 -7.55
CA VAL A 154 -6.94 8.54 -8.27
C VAL A 154 -8.37 9.04 -8.41
N TYR A 155 -8.93 9.63 -7.35
CA TYR A 155 -10.31 10.12 -7.33
C TYR A 155 -10.40 11.63 -7.11
N ARG A 156 -9.30 12.36 -7.31
CA ARG A 156 -9.18 13.79 -6.99
C ARG A 156 -9.64 14.12 -5.56
N ALA A 157 -9.49 13.16 -4.64
CA ALA A 157 -10.00 13.24 -3.27
C ALA A 157 -9.24 14.25 -2.40
N GLY A 158 -8.13 14.81 -2.90
CA GLY A 158 -7.24 15.68 -2.14
C GLY A 158 -6.57 14.93 -0.97
N PRO A 159 -5.89 15.65 -0.05
CA PRO A 159 -5.18 15.03 1.07
C PRO A 159 -6.12 14.51 2.19
N SER A 160 -7.44 14.63 2.03
CA SER A 160 -8.42 14.27 3.07
C SER A 160 -8.29 12.81 3.56
N PRO A 161 -8.16 11.79 2.68
CA PRO A 161 -7.98 10.41 3.12
C PRO A 161 -6.72 10.20 3.96
N MET A 162 -5.63 10.92 3.63
CA MET A 162 -4.37 10.87 4.37
C MET A 162 -4.52 11.53 5.75
N LYS A 163 -5.15 12.71 5.82
CA LYS A 163 -5.43 13.40 7.09
C LYS A 163 -6.31 12.55 8.01
N ALA A 164 -7.42 12.03 7.49
CA ALA A 164 -8.32 11.16 8.22
C ALA A 164 -7.63 9.88 8.70
N HIS A 165 -6.72 9.33 7.89
CA HIS A 165 -5.93 8.19 8.30
C HIS A 165 -5.04 8.48 9.52
N LEU A 166 -4.33 9.61 9.53
CA LEU A 166 -3.42 9.96 10.63
C LEU A 166 -4.13 10.13 11.98
N THR A 167 -5.41 10.55 11.97
CA THR A 167 -6.24 10.70 13.18
C THR A 167 -7.00 9.41 13.52
N SER A 168 -7.07 8.44 12.60
CA SER A 168 -7.78 7.19 12.83
C SER A 168 -7.13 6.33 13.91
N ALA A 169 -7.95 5.59 14.66
CA ALA A 169 -7.48 4.64 15.66
C ALA A 169 -6.52 3.59 15.08
N VAL A 170 -6.63 3.27 13.79
CA VAL A 170 -5.77 2.30 13.10
C VAL A 170 -4.33 2.83 12.95
N CYS A 171 -4.15 4.15 12.82
CA CYS A 171 -2.83 4.77 12.73
C CYS A 171 -2.27 5.17 14.11
N VAL A 172 -3.14 5.63 15.03
CA VAL A 172 -2.72 6.16 16.33
C VAL A 172 -2.43 5.06 17.35
N LYS A 173 -3.21 3.98 17.35
CA LYS A 173 -3.00 2.90 18.33
C LYS A 173 -1.77 2.09 17.93
N PRO A 174 -0.81 1.86 18.84
CA PRO A 174 0.26 0.92 18.57
C PRO A 174 -0.39 -0.43 18.29
N ARG A 175 -0.15 -1.01 17.11
CA ARG A 175 -0.48 -2.40 16.88
C ARG A 175 0.23 -3.17 17.99
N LYS A 176 -0.53 -3.82 18.87
CA LYS A 176 0.01 -4.81 19.78
C LYS A 176 0.61 -5.86 18.85
N THR A 177 1.90 -5.74 18.54
CA THR A 177 2.67 -6.91 18.13
C THR A 177 2.38 -7.89 19.23
N ALA A 178 1.80 -9.04 18.89
CA ALA A 178 1.70 -10.12 19.84
C ALA A 178 3.14 -10.37 20.29
N LYS A 179 3.52 -9.75 21.41
CA LYS A 179 4.70 -10.11 22.17
C LYS A 179 4.36 -11.46 22.81
N GLN A 180 4.16 -12.49 21.99
CA GLN A 180 4.83 -13.75 22.25
C GLN A 180 6.29 -13.50 21.90
N GLY A 181 6.88 -12.55 22.65
CA GLY A 181 8.24 -12.13 22.45
C GLY A 181 9.11 -13.31 22.82
N ILE A 182 10.30 -13.35 22.26
CA ILE A 182 11.38 -14.28 22.60
C ILE A 182 11.46 -14.55 24.11
N ASN A 183 11.08 -13.59 24.97
CA ASN A 183 10.90 -13.74 26.42
C ASN A 183 9.97 -14.88 26.90
N GLN A 184 8.92 -15.22 26.15
CA GLN A 184 8.03 -16.35 26.46
C GLN A 184 8.71 -17.68 26.10
N LEU A 185 9.41 -17.72 24.97
CA LEU A 185 10.28 -18.85 24.57
C LEU A 185 11.45 -19.08 25.55
N LEU A 186 12.09 -18.01 26.03
CA LEU A 186 13.16 -18.09 27.03
C LEU A 186 12.65 -18.56 28.41
N ARG A 187 11.39 -18.27 28.75
CA ARG A 187 10.74 -18.79 29.97
C ARG A 187 10.42 -20.28 29.89
N GLU A 188 10.16 -20.79 28.69
CA GLU A 188 9.80 -22.20 28.45
C GLU A 188 11.02 -23.11 28.24
N MET A 189 12.25 -22.58 28.22
CA MET A 189 13.43 -23.42 28.18
C MET A 189 13.62 -24.17 29.51
N PRO A 190 13.73 -25.52 29.49
CA PRO A 190 14.04 -26.27 30.70
C PRO A 190 15.43 -25.88 31.22
N ARG A 191 15.48 -25.41 32.47
CA ARG A 191 16.74 -25.22 33.20
C ARG A 191 17.44 -26.56 33.30
N GLN A 192 18.45 -26.78 32.45
CA GLN A 192 19.37 -27.91 32.61
C GLN A 192 20.03 -27.76 33.98
N LYS A 193 19.65 -28.64 34.91
CA LYS A 193 20.32 -28.78 36.20
C LYS A 193 21.70 -29.37 35.92
N ASN A 194 22.70 -28.51 35.77
CA ASN A 194 24.09 -28.94 35.82
C ASN A 194 24.37 -29.45 37.24
N LYS A 195 24.25 -30.77 37.42
CA LYS A 195 24.91 -31.51 38.50
C LYS A 195 26.36 -31.71 38.07
N HIS A 196 27.21 -30.71 38.27
CA HIS A 196 28.64 -30.94 38.42
C HIS A 196 29.05 -30.25 39.71
N GLY A 197 29.25 -31.07 40.73
CA GLY A 197 29.89 -30.64 41.96
C GLY A 197 31.32 -30.24 41.64
N ILE A 198 31.69 -29.03 42.06
CA ILE A 198 33.07 -28.62 42.19
C ILE A 198 33.20 -28.20 43.65
N GLN A 199 33.98 -28.99 44.39
CA GLN A 199 34.35 -28.70 45.77
C GLN A 199 35.25 -27.46 45.83
N PRO A 200 35.23 -26.72 46.95
CA PRO A 200 36.10 -25.59 47.17
C PRO A 200 37.48 -26.09 47.64
N GLY A 201 38.54 -25.64 47.00
CA GLY A 201 39.91 -25.99 47.39
C GLY A 201 40.94 -25.05 46.78
N ASP A 202 41.61 -24.34 47.69
CA ASP A 202 43.01 -23.88 47.61
C ASP A 202 43.33 -22.56 46.89
N THR A 203 43.30 -21.50 47.71
CA THR A 203 44.21 -20.35 47.69
C THR A 203 45.69 -20.76 47.80
N PRO A 204 46.58 -19.98 47.19
CA PRO A 204 47.66 -19.31 47.94
C PRO A 204 47.70 -17.80 47.59
N GLU A 205 47.63 -16.85 48.53
CA GLU A 205 48.73 -16.28 49.36
C GLU A 205 49.87 -15.68 48.50
N GLU A 206 49.81 -14.37 48.22
CA GLU A 206 50.74 -13.28 48.67
C GLU A 206 52.08 -13.23 47.89
N ASP A 207 52.69 -12.12 47.45
CA ASP A 207 52.46 -10.65 47.47
C ASP A 207 53.58 -10.02 46.55
N PRO A 208 54.13 -8.80 46.74
CA PRO A 208 53.74 -7.47 46.24
C PRO A 208 54.69 -6.82 45.19
N GLN A 209 54.15 -5.76 44.55
CA GLN A 209 54.78 -4.51 44.02
C GLN A 209 56.00 -4.59 43.06
N VAL A 210 56.14 -3.72 42.06
CA VAL A 210 56.74 -2.37 42.18
C VAL A 210 56.53 -1.56 40.87
N HIS A 211 56.02 -0.34 41.05
CA HIS A 211 56.31 0.93 40.37
C HIS A 211 57.02 0.97 38.98
N HIS A 212 56.51 1.75 38.01
CA HIS A 212 56.81 3.19 37.83
C HIS A 212 56.37 3.74 36.45
N ASN A 213 55.78 4.95 36.50
CA ASN A 213 56.01 6.12 35.66
C ASN A 213 55.60 6.17 34.16
N TYR A 214 54.59 7.02 33.91
CA TYR A 214 54.48 8.03 32.83
C TYR A 214 55.84 8.71 32.50
N PRO A 215 56.08 9.34 31.32
CA PRO A 215 55.19 10.36 30.75
C PRO A 215 55.11 10.54 29.21
N SER A 216 54.10 11.34 28.83
CA SER A 216 54.00 12.32 27.73
C SER A 216 54.95 12.24 26.52
N SER A 217 54.38 12.39 25.31
CA SER A 217 54.55 13.62 24.50
C SER A 217 53.72 13.61 23.20
N ILE A 218 52.96 14.70 23.03
CA ILE A 218 52.46 15.32 21.79
C ILE A 218 53.64 16.09 21.16
N PRO A 219 53.88 16.15 19.83
CA PRO A 219 53.30 17.18 18.92
C PRO A 219 52.91 16.64 17.51
N HIS A 220 51.81 17.11 16.93
CA HIS A 220 51.72 18.27 16.01
C HIS A 220 52.62 18.20 14.77
N PHE A 221 52.00 17.93 13.61
CA PHE A 221 52.12 18.69 12.36
C PHE A 221 50.82 18.52 11.56
#